data_AF-A0A327REU8-F1
#
_entry.id   AF-A0A327REU8-F1
#
_cell.length_a   1.000
_cell.length_b   1.000
_cell.length_c   1.000
_cell.angle_alpha   90.00
_cell.angle_beta   90.00
_cell.angle_gamma   90.00
#
_symmetry.space_group_name_H-M   'P 1'
#
loop_
_entity.id
_entity.type
_entity.pdbx_description
1 polymer ?
#
loop_
_entity_poly.entity_id
_entity_poly.type
_entity_poly.pdbx_seq_one_letter_code
_entity_poly.pdbx_strand_id
1 'polypeptide(L)'
;MLLIKNIHLDILIYKTQIMKRIIFTMVFIAFGSIMLNAQDQDQLRDRDQDRLMLVDGDVLQIRDRDQIRLQDPITLNDGTVVNPDGSYVTRDKDRLRLKDGECLDNDGIKYRNEYQYRYKVKQENKGLTEAQMQERNQNRFQIMQIGGEVYQIRNQEQKRLQQQLNLGDGILVNPDGTYQNQDRKQLKLQDGECLNMDGVMFKNSYLHRKMMVQKNMKVNKNMKMKSGVKKSMTMKKNKSNN
;
A
#
# COMPACT_ATOMS: atom_id res chain seq x y z
N MET A 1 34.87 -33.10 35.56
CA MET A 1 34.21 -31.81 35.89
C MET A 1 33.98 -30.89 34.68
N LEU A 2 34.65 -31.08 33.53
CA LEU A 2 34.39 -30.28 32.31
C LEU A 2 33.15 -30.73 31.51
N LEU A 3 32.75 -32.00 31.55
CA LEU A 3 31.62 -32.52 30.75
C LEU A 3 30.26 -31.94 31.14
N ILE A 4 30.04 -31.64 32.43
CA ILE A 4 28.74 -31.18 32.95
C ILE A 4 28.47 -29.71 32.56
N LYS A 5 29.51 -28.89 32.38
CA LYS A 5 29.36 -27.48 32.00
C LYS A 5 28.90 -27.29 30.54
N ASN A 6 29.34 -28.17 29.63
CA ASN A 6 28.98 -28.08 28.21
C ASN A 6 27.50 -28.43 27.96
N ILE A 7 26.99 -29.49 28.62
CA ILE A 7 25.58 -29.87 28.53
C ILE A 7 24.66 -28.75 29.01
N HIS A 8 25.07 -28.03 30.06
CA HIS A 8 24.26 -26.95 30.62
C HIS A 8 24.19 -25.73 29.70
N LEU A 9 25.24 -25.45 28.92
CA LEU A 9 25.31 -24.36 27.95
C LEU A 9 24.47 -24.67 26.69
N ASP A 10 24.56 -25.91 26.21
CA ASP A 10 23.81 -26.37 25.03
C ASP A 10 22.29 -26.37 25.28
N ILE A 11 21.84 -26.76 26.47
CA ILE A 11 20.43 -26.70 26.87
C ILE A 11 19.93 -25.24 26.94
N LEU A 12 20.77 -24.30 27.38
CA LEU A 12 20.42 -22.89 27.46
C LEU A 12 20.29 -22.26 26.06
N ILE A 13 21.22 -22.59 25.16
CA ILE A 13 21.20 -22.15 23.75
C ILE A 13 19.98 -22.73 23.03
N TYR A 14 19.67 -24.02 23.24
CA TYR A 14 18.51 -24.68 22.67
C TYR A 14 17.18 -24.07 23.16
N LYS A 15 17.05 -23.79 24.47
CA LYS A 15 15.90 -23.07 25.04
C LYS A 15 15.75 -21.65 24.48
N THR A 16 16.85 -20.95 24.24
CA THR A 16 16.85 -19.59 23.70
C THR A 16 16.46 -19.57 22.21
N GLN A 17 16.90 -20.57 21.43
CA GLN A 17 16.47 -20.75 20.04
C GLN A 17 14.99 -21.16 19.95
N ILE A 18 14.50 -22.03 20.84
CA ILE A 18 13.08 -22.41 20.90
C ILE A 18 12.21 -21.21 21.29
N MET A 19 12.61 -20.40 22.28
CA MET A 19 11.86 -19.18 22.62
C MET A 19 11.82 -18.18 21.46
N LYS A 20 12.92 -18.00 20.71
CA LYS A 20 12.94 -17.16 19.50
C LYS A 20 11.99 -17.69 18.42
N ARG A 21 11.91 -19.02 18.24
CA ARG A 21 10.99 -19.65 17.28
C ARG A 21 9.53 -19.59 17.73
N ILE A 22 9.22 -19.73 19.02
CA ILE A 22 7.85 -19.65 19.57
C ILE A 22 7.32 -18.21 19.54
N ILE A 23 8.18 -17.21 19.76
CA ILE A 23 7.82 -15.79 19.58
C ILE A 23 7.48 -15.52 18.11
N PHE A 24 8.23 -16.11 17.17
CA PHE A 24 7.95 -16.03 15.73
C PHE A 24 6.58 -16.63 15.34
N THR A 25 6.11 -17.69 16.01
CA THR A 25 4.82 -18.33 15.69
C THR A 25 3.61 -17.61 16.31
N MET A 26 3.77 -16.88 17.41
CA MET A 26 2.65 -16.15 18.05
C MET A 26 2.26 -14.85 17.33
N VAL A 27 3.15 -14.27 16.52
CA VAL A 27 2.85 -13.10 15.68
C VAL A 27 1.85 -13.44 14.58
N PHE A 28 1.71 -14.71 14.19
CA PHE A 28 0.68 -15.15 13.24
C PHE A 28 -0.76 -15.15 13.81
N ILE A 29 -0.93 -15.16 15.14
CA ILE A 29 -2.26 -15.33 15.76
C ILE A 29 -2.80 -14.03 16.35
N ALA A 30 -1.93 -13.08 16.72
CA ALA A 30 -2.35 -11.87 17.44
C ALA A 30 -3.18 -10.86 16.61
N PHE A 31 -3.26 -11.03 15.27
CA PHE A 31 -4.21 -10.29 14.43
C PHE A 31 -5.48 -11.09 14.07
N GLY A 32 -5.60 -12.36 14.46
CA GLY A 32 -6.74 -13.22 14.12
C GLY A 32 -7.95 -13.13 15.06
N SER A 33 -7.81 -12.54 16.25
CA SER A 33 -8.83 -12.60 17.31
C SER A 33 -9.58 -11.29 17.55
N ILE A 34 -9.93 -10.59 16.46
CA ILE A 34 -11.09 -9.66 16.43
C ILE A 34 -12.01 -10.06 15.26
N MET A 35 -12.32 -11.35 15.16
CA MET A 35 -13.35 -11.88 14.25
C MET A 35 -14.49 -12.50 15.05
N LEU A 36 -15.26 -11.68 15.74
CA LEU A 36 -16.62 -12.05 16.14
C LEU A 36 -17.52 -10.86 15.82
N ASN A 37 -18.43 -11.07 14.86
CA ASN A 37 -19.44 -10.15 14.32
C ASN A 37 -19.03 -9.27 13.11
N ALA A 38 -18.70 -9.89 11.98
CA ALA A 38 -18.88 -9.30 10.65
C ALA A 38 -18.89 -10.37 9.54
N GLN A 39 -19.68 -11.43 9.71
CA GLN A 39 -19.99 -12.35 8.61
C GLN A 39 -20.96 -11.64 7.65
N ASP A 40 -20.42 -10.84 6.71
CA ASP A 40 -21.07 -10.58 5.41
C ASP A 40 -20.29 -9.68 4.42
N GLN A 41 -19.05 -9.26 4.71
CA GLN A 41 -18.36 -8.29 3.82
C GLN A 41 -16.89 -8.59 3.46
N ASP A 42 -16.38 -9.79 3.72
CA ASP A 42 -15.00 -10.18 3.38
C ASP A 42 -14.85 -10.86 2.00
N GLN A 43 -15.83 -10.68 1.10
CA GLN A 43 -15.77 -11.15 -0.30
C GLN A 43 -15.19 -10.12 -1.29
N LEU A 44 -14.67 -8.98 -0.83
CA LEU A 44 -13.88 -8.10 -1.70
C LEU A 44 -12.51 -8.75 -1.94
N ARG A 45 -12.46 -9.73 -2.85
CA ARG A 45 -11.25 -10.37 -3.36
C ARG A 45 -10.52 -9.40 -4.29
N ASP A 46 -9.95 -8.35 -3.71
CA ASP A 46 -9.04 -7.47 -4.41
C ASP A 46 -7.64 -8.09 -4.38
N ARG A 47 -7.45 -9.11 -5.22
CA ARG A 47 -6.25 -9.96 -5.27
C ARG A 47 -5.01 -9.24 -5.81
N ASP A 48 -5.22 -8.13 -6.52
CA ASP A 48 -4.16 -7.38 -7.21
C ASP A 48 -3.60 -6.23 -6.36
N GLN A 49 -3.97 -6.18 -5.09
CA GLN A 49 -3.69 -5.09 -4.17
C GLN A 49 -2.57 -5.44 -3.18
N ASP A 50 -1.39 -5.64 -3.77
CA ASP A 50 -0.16 -5.81 -3.01
C ASP A 50 0.17 -4.53 -2.24
N ARG A 51 0.77 -4.74 -1.07
CA ARG A 51 1.36 -3.68 -0.26
C ARG A 51 2.52 -4.21 0.56
N LEU A 52 3.40 -3.30 0.94
CA LEU A 52 4.52 -3.54 1.83
C LEU A 52 4.21 -2.93 3.18
N MET A 53 4.39 -3.69 4.26
CA MET A 53 4.17 -3.22 5.63
C MET A 53 5.40 -3.51 6.48
N LEU A 54 5.86 -2.53 7.24
CA LEU A 54 6.93 -2.75 8.21
C LEU A 54 6.33 -3.33 9.49
N VAL A 55 6.83 -4.49 9.93
CA VAL A 55 6.43 -5.15 11.18
C VAL A 55 7.68 -5.66 11.88
N ASP A 56 7.90 -5.22 13.12
CA ASP A 56 9.01 -5.65 13.98
C ASP A 56 10.40 -5.53 13.31
N GLY A 57 10.57 -4.52 12.45
CA GLY A 57 11.81 -4.24 11.74
C GLY A 57 11.97 -4.96 10.39
N ASP A 58 11.03 -5.82 10.02
CA ASP A 58 11.01 -6.54 8.75
C ASP A 58 9.90 -6.05 7.84
N VAL A 59 10.20 -5.85 6.56
CA VAL A 59 9.16 -5.55 5.55
C VAL A 59 8.48 -6.84 5.13
N LEU A 60 7.16 -6.87 5.29
CA LEU A 60 6.29 -7.92 4.80
C LEU A 60 5.60 -7.45 3.52
N GLN A 61 5.69 -8.24 2.46
CA GLN A 61 4.81 -8.13 1.30
C GLN A 61 3.52 -8.88 1.60
N ILE A 62 2.40 -8.16 1.56
CA ILE A 62 1.08 -8.74 1.75
C ILE A 62 0.41 -8.85 0.38
N ARG A 63 0.28 -10.08 -0.11
CA ARG A 63 -0.35 -10.44 -1.39
C ARG A 63 -1.36 -11.55 -1.15
N ASP A 64 -2.59 -11.41 -1.63
CA ASP A 64 -3.60 -12.49 -1.52
C ASP A 64 -3.83 -13.06 -0.11
N ARG A 65 -3.55 -12.26 0.94
CA ARG A 65 -3.52 -12.64 2.37
C ARG A 65 -2.28 -13.42 2.83
N ASP A 66 -1.41 -13.82 1.90
CA ASP A 66 -0.08 -14.29 2.23
C ASP A 66 0.79 -13.12 2.67
N GLN A 67 1.60 -13.36 3.68
CA GLN A 67 2.59 -12.40 4.18
C GLN A 67 3.97 -13.00 3.97
N ILE A 68 4.68 -12.47 3.00
CA ILE A 68 6.02 -12.94 2.64
C ILE A 68 7.01 -11.88 3.09
N ARG A 69 7.98 -12.28 3.91
CA ARG A 69 9.08 -11.40 4.27
C ARG A 69 9.86 -11.03 3.01
N LEU A 70 10.04 -9.73 2.79
CA LEU A 70 10.83 -9.21 1.70
C LEU A 70 12.31 -9.55 1.95
N GLN A 71 12.95 -10.26 1.02
CA GLN A 71 14.37 -10.65 1.12
C GLN A 71 15.29 -9.69 0.37
N ASP A 72 14.85 -9.26 -0.81
CA ASP A 72 15.59 -8.36 -1.68
C ASP A 72 14.82 -7.05 -1.87
N PRO A 73 15.51 -5.93 -2.17
CA PRO A 73 14.84 -4.68 -2.50
C PRO A 73 13.85 -4.85 -3.65
N ILE A 74 12.70 -4.19 -3.54
CA ILE A 74 11.66 -4.19 -4.57
C ILE A 74 11.45 -2.77 -5.10
N THR A 75 11.23 -2.66 -6.41
CA THR A 75 10.88 -1.38 -7.06
C THR A 75 9.37 -1.30 -7.28
N LEU A 76 8.73 -0.27 -6.73
CA LEU A 76 7.31 0.04 -6.87
C LEU A 76 7.01 0.72 -8.22
N ASN A 77 5.73 0.85 -8.58
CA ASN A 77 5.26 1.46 -9.83
C ASN A 77 5.76 2.89 -10.04
N ASP A 78 5.96 3.61 -8.94
CA ASP A 78 6.35 5.01 -9.00
C ASP A 78 7.88 5.20 -8.98
N GLY A 79 8.62 4.09 -9.15
CA GLY A 79 10.08 4.04 -9.14
C GLY A 79 10.70 4.05 -7.74
N THR A 80 9.89 3.95 -6.68
CA THR A 80 10.42 3.80 -5.31
C THR A 80 11.09 2.46 -5.14
N VAL A 81 12.32 2.46 -4.63
CA VAL A 81 13.00 1.24 -4.19
C VAL A 81 12.80 1.08 -2.69
N VAL A 82 12.18 -0.02 -2.26
CA VAL A 82 11.94 -0.36 -0.85
C VAL A 82 12.85 -1.51 -0.45
N ASN A 83 13.60 -1.32 0.63
CA ASN A 83 14.51 -2.33 1.18
C ASN A 83 13.82 -3.19 2.24
N PRO A 84 14.33 -4.41 2.51
CA PRO A 84 13.82 -5.31 3.55
C PRO A 84 13.74 -4.70 4.96
N ASP A 85 14.55 -3.69 5.26
CA ASP A 85 14.61 -3.02 6.56
C ASP A 85 13.61 -1.86 6.71
N GLY A 86 12.78 -1.61 5.69
CA GLY A 86 11.79 -0.54 5.67
C GLY A 86 12.34 0.83 5.28
N SER A 87 13.64 0.96 4.98
CA SER A 87 14.15 2.14 4.29
C SER A 87 13.72 2.12 2.82
N TYR A 88 13.47 3.29 2.25
CA TYR A 88 13.11 3.39 0.84
C TYR A 88 13.61 4.70 0.22
N VAL A 89 13.88 4.63 -1.09
CA VAL A 89 14.33 5.77 -1.90
C VAL A 89 13.31 6.01 -3.00
N THR A 90 12.73 7.20 -3.05
CA THR A 90 11.82 7.57 -4.14
C THR A 90 12.58 7.74 -5.44
N ARG A 91 11.89 7.75 -6.59
CA ARG A 91 12.52 8.06 -7.89
C ARG A 91 13.24 9.41 -7.88
N ASP A 92 12.68 10.39 -7.18
CA ASP A 92 13.25 11.72 -6.99
C ASP A 92 14.40 11.76 -5.96
N LYS A 93 14.87 10.59 -5.50
CA LYS A 93 16.01 10.37 -4.60
C LYS A 93 15.78 10.78 -3.15
N ASP A 94 14.52 10.99 -2.74
CA ASP A 94 14.21 11.21 -1.32
C ASP A 94 14.42 9.90 -0.55
N ARG A 95 15.20 9.98 0.54
CA ARG A 95 15.46 8.85 1.44
C ARG A 95 14.52 8.92 2.62
N LEU A 96 13.72 7.87 2.80
CA LEU A 96 12.66 7.80 3.80
C LEU A 96 12.70 6.42 4.50
N ARG A 97 11.95 6.30 5.59
CA ARG A 97 11.81 5.04 6.33
C ARG A 97 10.38 4.86 6.81
N LEU A 98 9.86 3.66 6.67
CA LEU A 98 8.60 3.27 7.29
C LEU A 98 8.78 3.19 8.81
N LYS A 99 7.73 3.56 9.54
CA LYS A 99 7.59 3.23 10.96
C LYS A 99 6.86 1.90 11.09
N ASP A 100 7.03 1.26 12.24
CA ASP A 100 6.33 0.03 12.55
C ASP A 100 4.81 0.19 12.36
N GLY A 101 4.21 -0.76 11.66
CA GLY A 101 2.81 -0.76 11.24
C GLY A 101 2.48 0.15 10.04
N GLU A 102 3.37 1.02 9.57
CA GLU A 102 3.14 1.79 8.33
C GLU A 102 3.24 0.88 7.10
N CYS A 103 2.44 1.21 6.06
CA CYS A 103 2.46 0.47 4.81
C CYS A 103 2.56 1.38 3.57
N LEU A 104 3.14 0.85 2.50
CA LEU A 104 3.19 1.41 1.16
C LEU A 104 2.39 0.53 0.22
N ASP A 105 1.50 1.11 -0.58
CA ASP A 105 0.94 0.39 -1.73
C ASP A 105 1.90 0.41 -2.92
N ASN A 106 1.55 -0.31 -3.99
CA ASN A 106 2.36 -0.40 -5.21
C ASN A 106 2.63 0.93 -5.91
N ASP A 107 1.90 2.01 -5.62
CA ASP A 107 2.18 3.35 -6.17
C ASP A 107 3.06 4.20 -5.24
N GLY A 108 3.63 3.58 -4.20
CA GLY A 108 4.44 4.28 -3.21
C GLY A 108 3.63 5.18 -2.28
N ILE A 109 2.29 5.08 -2.26
CA ILE A 109 1.45 5.85 -1.34
C ILE A 109 1.57 5.25 0.05
N LYS A 110 1.97 6.09 1.02
CA LYS A 110 2.13 5.69 2.41
C LYS A 110 0.83 5.80 3.20
N TYR A 111 0.56 4.80 4.02
CA TYR A 111 -0.53 4.77 4.99
C TYR A 111 0.03 4.56 6.40
N ARG A 112 -0.68 5.10 7.39
CA ARG A 112 -0.31 5.01 8.81
C ARG A 112 -0.41 3.59 9.35
N ASN A 113 -1.31 2.79 8.76
CA ASN A 113 -1.60 1.42 9.13
C ASN A 113 -2.46 0.74 8.07
N GLU A 114 -2.49 -0.58 8.20
CA GLU A 114 -3.29 -1.49 7.40
C GLU A 114 -4.77 -1.12 7.32
N TYR A 115 -5.37 -0.71 8.44
CA TYR A 115 -6.76 -0.31 8.49
C TYR A 115 -7.05 0.89 7.57
N GLN A 116 -6.15 1.88 7.53
CA GLN A 116 -6.30 3.04 6.65
C GLN A 116 -6.26 2.62 5.17
N TYR A 117 -5.36 1.70 4.82
CA TYR A 117 -5.27 1.16 3.47
C TYR A 117 -6.56 0.43 3.07
N ARG A 118 -7.00 -0.55 3.86
CA ARG A 118 -8.23 -1.33 3.59
C ARG A 118 -9.46 -0.44 3.45
N TYR A 119 -9.54 0.62 4.25
CA TYR A 119 -10.63 1.57 4.15
C TYR A 119 -10.61 2.35 2.82
N LYS A 120 -9.45 2.85 2.39
CA LYS A 120 -9.29 3.56 1.10
C LYS A 120 -9.74 2.68 -0.05
N VAL A 121 -9.26 1.44 -0.07
CA VAL A 121 -9.65 0.42 -1.05
C VAL A 121 -11.16 0.21 -1.05
N LYS A 122 -11.76 0.00 0.13
CA LYS A 122 -13.22 -0.20 0.26
C LYS A 122 -14.02 0.98 -0.29
N GLN A 123 -13.53 2.22 -0.13
CA GLN A 123 -14.19 3.39 -0.70
C GLN A 123 -14.05 3.45 -2.22
N GLU A 124 -12.88 3.14 -2.77
CA GLU A 124 -12.64 3.10 -4.22
C GLU A 124 -13.42 1.99 -4.92
N ASN A 125 -13.70 0.90 -4.20
CA ASN A 125 -14.43 -0.25 -4.71
C ASN A 125 -15.95 -0.12 -4.54
N LYS A 126 -16.42 0.94 -3.89
CA LYS A 126 -17.84 1.10 -3.58
C LYS A 126 -18.66 1.24 -4.85
N GLY A 127 -19.59 0.30 -5.06
CA GLY A 127 -20.49 0.31 -6.21
C GLY A 127 -19.91 -0.34 -7.48
N LEU A 128 -18.72 -0.94 -7.39
CA LEU A 128 -18.13 -1.74 -8.47
C LEU A 128 -18.44 -3.23 -8.27
N THR A 129 -18.65 -3.94 -9.38
CA THR A 129 -18.70 -5.41 -9.38
C THR A 129 -17.29 -6.00 -9.30
N GLU A 130 -17.17 -7.29 -8.97
CA GLU A 130 -15.86 -7.97 -8.94
C GLU A 130 -15.15 -7.92 -10.29
N ALA A 131 -15.88 -8.11 -11.39
CA ALA A 131 -15.34 -7.99 -12.74
C ALA A 131 -14.81 -6.58 -13.03
N GLN A 132 -15.54 -5.52 -12.65
CA GLN A 132 -15.09 -4.13 -12.82
C GLN A 132 -13.85 -3.81 -11.98
N MET A 133 -13.74 -4.36 -10.76
CA MET A 133 -12.55 -4.19 -9.93
C MET A 133 -11.34 -4.89 -10.53
N GLN A 134 -11.48 -6.14 -10.98
CA GLN A 134 -10.42 -6.90 -11.62
C GLN A 134 -9.94 -6.21 -12.91
N GLU A 135 -10.85 -5.78 -13.78
CA GLU A 135 -10.52 -5.05 -14.99
C GLU A 135 -9.76 -3.75 -14.68
N ARG A 136 -10.26 -2.96 -13.71
CA ARG A 136 -9.59 -1.73 -13.27
C ARG A 136 -8.19 -2.00 -12.73
N ASN A 137 -8.02 -3.06 -11.94
CA ASN A 137 -6.74 -3.38 -11.31
C ASN A 137 -5.72 -3.92 -12.33
N GLN A 138 -6.14 -4.73 -13.30
CA GLN A 138 -5.30 -5.18 -14.43
C GLN A 138 -4.85 -4.00 -15.31
N ASN A 139 -5.67 -2.94 -15.35
CA ASN A 139 -5.40 -1.70 -16.06
C ASN A 139 -4.74 -0.63 -15.18
N ARG A 140 -4.28 -0.97 -13.96
CA ARG A 140 -3.69 0.00 -13.03
C ARG A 140 -2.20 0.20 -13.32
N PHE A 141 -1.90 1.13 -14.21
CA PHE A 141 -0.54 1.51 -14.58
C PHE A 141 -0.40 3.02 -14.68
N GLN A 142 0.85 3.49 -14.73
CA GLN A 142 1.18 4.87 -15.06
C GLN A 142 1.89 4.92 -16.41
N ILE A 143 1.69 6.01 -17.15
CA ILE A 143 2.45 6.34 -18.35
C ILE A 143 3.47 7.39 -17.95
N MET A 144 4.75 7.18 -18.26
CA MET A 144 5.81 8.11 -17.89
C MET A 144 6.78 8.33 -19.06
N GLN A 145 7.20 9.58 -19.24
CA GLN A 145 8.28 9.92 -20.15
C GLN A 145 9.63 9.73 -19.45
N ILE A 146 10.52 8.92 -20.04
CA ILE A 146 11.88 8.67 -19.53
C ILE A 146 12.84 8.67 -20.72
N GLY A 147 13.80 9.59 -20.73
CA GLY A 147 14.85 9.64 -21.74
C GLY A 147 14.33 9.85 -23.17
N GLY A 148 13.18 10.51 -23.33
CA GLY A 148 12.55 10.71 -24.64
C GLY A 148 11.62 9.59 -25.10
N GLU A 149 11.50 8.50 -24.33
CA GLU A 149 10.62 7.38 -24.62
C GLU A 149 9.51 7.28 -23.57
N VAL A 150 8.35 6.79 -23.97
CA VAL A 150 7.23 6.54 -23.05
C VAL A 150 7.27 5.11 -22.53
N TYR A 151 7.08 4.96 -21.22
CA TYR A 151 6.98 3.68 -20.54
C TYR A 151 5.63 3.53 -19.86
N GLN A 152 5.03 2.36 -20.07
CA GLN A 152 3.99 1.86 -19.20
C GLN A 152 4.64 1.23 -17.98
N ILE A 153 4.37 1.79 -16.81
CA ILE A 153 4.93 1.34 -15.55
C ILE A 153 3.85 0.64 -14.74
N ARG A 154 4.10 -0.64 -14.46
CA ARG A 154 3.29 -1.55 -13.66
C ARG A 154 4.16 -2.11 -12.52
N ASN A 155 3.54 -2.91 -11.65
CA ASN A 155 4.28 -3.51 -10.54
C ASN A 155 5.36 -4.42 -11.10
N GLN A 156 6.61 -4.17 -10.74
CA GLN A 156 7.79 -4.93 -11.15
C GLN A 156 8.07 -4.93 -12.68
N GLU A 157 7.32 -4.18 -13.49
CA GLU A 157 7.49 -4.15 -14.94
C GLU A 157 7.48 -2.71 -15.48
N GLN A 158 8.48 -2.39 -16.30
CA GLN A 158 8.50 -1.19 -17.13
C GLN A 158 8.55 -1.62 -18.58
N LYS A 159 7.46 -1.37 -19.30
CA LYS A 159 7.35 -1.73 -20.71
C LYS A 159 7.33 -0.47 -21.55
N ARG A 160 8.31 -0.34 -22.44
CA ARG A 160 8.32 0.75 -23.43
C ARG A 160 7.05 0.67 -24.28
N LEU A 161 6.40 1.81 -24.43
CA LEU A 161 5.23 1.95 -25.29
C LEU A 161 5.66 1.94 -26.75
N GLN A 162 5.22 0.93 -27.51
CA GLN A 162 5.59 0.76 -28.92
C GLN A 162 4.53 1.28 -29.89
N GLN A 163 3.27 1.36 -29.43
CA GLN A 163 2.11 1.75 -30.22
C GLN A 163 1.29 2.77 -29.45
N GLN A 164 0.41 3.50 -30.14
CA GLN A 164 -0.51 4.41 -29.47
C GLN A 164 -1.37 3.65 -28.45
N LEU A 165 -1.49 4.20 -27.25
CA LEU A 165 -2.30 3.65 -26.17
C LEU A 165 -3.55 4.51 -25.96
N ASN A 166 -4.70 3.87 -25.92
CA ASN A 166 -5.95 4.49 -25.48
C ASN A 166 -6.12 4.24 -23.97
N LEU A 167 -6.14 5.32 -23.18
CA LEU A 167 -6.34 5.24 -21.73
C LEU A 167 -7.83 5.25 -21.34
N GLY A 168 -8.74 5.48 -22.29
CA GLY A 168 -10.16 5.70 -22.06
C GLY A 168 -10.54 7.18 -22.20
N ASP A 169 -11.84 7.46 -22.26
CA ASP A 169 -12.42 8.82 -22.29
C ASP A 169 -11.80 9.79 -23.33
N GLY A 170 -11.34 9.24 -24.47
CA GLY A 170 -10.74 10.03 -25.54
C GLY A 170 -9.27 10.44 -25.31
N ILE A 171 -8.63 9.89 -24.27
CA ILE A 171 -7.22 10.10 -23.97
C ILE A 171 -6.37 9.11 -24.78
N LEU A 172 -5.50 9.64 -25.63
CA LEU A 172 -4.61 8.86 -26.51
C LEU A 172 -3.17 9.26 -26.26
N VAL A 173 -2.29 8.31 -25.99
CA VAL A 173 -0.87 8.55 -25.73
C VAL A 173 -0.04 7.87 -26.82
N ASN A 174 0.90 8.62 -27.41
CA ASN A 174 1.82 8.11 -28.42
C ASN A 174 3.17 7.71 -27.80
N PRO A 175 3.94 6.82 -28.47
CA PRO A 175 5.28 6.40 -28.02
C PRO A 175 6.30 7.53 -27.79
N ASP A 176 6.11 8.69 -28.42
CA ASP A 176 7.01 9.84 -28.38
C ASP A 176 6.69 10.85 -27.26
N GLY A 177 5.71 10.54 -26.41
CA GLY A 177 5.28 11.37 -25.28
C GLY A 177 4.18 12.36 -25.62
N THR A 178 3.80 12.50 -26.89
CA THR A 178 2.63 13.31 -27.26
C THR A 178 1.35 12.61 -26.85
N TYR A 179 0.36 13.37 -26.39
CA TYR A 179 -0.92 12.81 -26.01
C TYR A 179 -2.07 13.79 -26.22
N GLN A 180 -3.25 13.24 -26.43
CA GLN A 180 -4.51 13.96 -26.46
C GLN A 180 -5.20 13.80 -25.09
N ASN A 181 -5.66 14.89 -24.48
CA ASN A 181 -6.49 14.82 -23.27
C ASN A 181 -7.99 14.71 -23.59
N GLN A 182 -8.85 14.63 -22.56
CA GLN A 182 -10.31 14.56 -22.71
C GLN A 182 -10.90 15.75 -23.51
N ASP A 183 -10.29 16.94 -23.43
CA ASP A 183 -10.68 18.14 -24.18
C ASP A 183 -10.20 18.13 -25.64
N ARG A 184 -9.61 17.02 -26.11
CA ARG A 184 -8.95 16.90 -27.42
C ARG A 184 -7.75 17.82 -27.63
N LYS A 185 -7.17 18.36 -26.55
CA LYS A 185 -5.93 19.15 -26.62
C LYS A 185 -4.74 18.23 -26.79
N GLN A 186 -3.88 18.57 -27.74
CA GLN A 186 -2.59 17.92 -27.96
C GLN A 186 -1.55 18.49 -26.99
N LEU A 187 -0.91 17.61 -26.23
CA LEU A 187 0.05 17.91 -25.18
C LEU A 187 1.28 17.00 -25.35
N LYS A 188 2.35 17.27 -24.62
CA LYS A 188 3.55 16.43 -24.62
C LYS A 188 4.12 16.32 -23.22
N LEU A 189 4.34 15.09 -22.77
CA LEU A 189 5.03 14.81 -21.52
C LEU A 189 6.50 15.23 -21.63
N GLN A 190 6.96 15.95 -20.61
CA GLN A 190 8.38 16.20 -20.37
C GLN A 190 8.99 15.04 -19.59
N ASP A 191 10.31 14.93 -19.62
CA ASP A 191 11.03 13.88 -18.91
C ASP A 191 10.68 13.86 -17.41
N GLY A 192 10.31 12.68 -16.91
CA GLY A 192 9.85 12.48 -15.53
C GLY A 192 8.36 12.75 -15.28
N GLU A 193 7.66 13.44 -16.20
CA GLU A 193 6.21 13.63 -16.09
C GLU A 193 5.47 12.31 -16.32
N CYS A 194 4.36 12.14 -15.62
CA CYS A 194 3.52 10.95 -15.75
C CYS A 194 2.03 11.26 -15.86
N LEU A 195 1.30 10.37 -16.54
CA LEU A 195 -0.16 10.33 -16.61
C LEU A 195 -0.66 9.12 -15.83
N ASN A 196 -1.72 9.32 -15.04
CA ASN A 196 -2.52 8.20 -14.53
C ASN A 196 -3.58 7.77 -15.55
N MET A 197 -4.35 6.73 -15.22
CA MET A 197 -5.44 6.21 -16.07
C MET A 197 -6.55 7.22 -16.33
N ASP A 198 -6.77 8.18 -15.44
CA ASP A 198 -7.76 9.24 -15.62
C ASP A 198 -7.26 10.37 -16.54
N GLY A 199 -6.04 10.24 -17.09
CA GLY A 199 -5.39 11.27 -17.91
C GLY A 199 -4.90 12.49 -17.12
N VAL A 200 -4.86 12.41 -15.79
CA VAL A 200 -4.30 13.47 -14.95
C VAL A 200 -2.79 13.43 -15.05
N MET A 201 -2.20 14.55 -15.47
CA MET A 201 -0.75 14.73 -15.56
C MET A 201 -0.17 15.18 -14.22
N PHE A 202 0.98 14.59 -13.89
CA PHE A 202 1.80 14.93 -12.73
C PHE A 202 3.22 15.23 -13.19
N LYS A 203 3.83 16.28 -12.64
CA LYS A 203 5.22 16.63 -13.00
C LYS A 203 6.22 15.52 -12.68
N ASN A 204 5.92 14.72 -11.67
CA ASN A 204 6.66 13.52 -11.29
C ASN A 204 5.80 12.62 -10.39
N SER A 205 6.29 11.41 -10.18
CA SER A 205 5.71 10.42 -9.28
C SER A 205 5.56 10.92 -7.83
N TYR A 206 6.49 11.75 -7.34
CA TYR A 206 6.37 12.32 -5.99
C TYR A 206 5.15 13.22 -5.83
N LEU A 207 4.88 14.12 -6.79
CA LEU A 207 3.70 14.99 -6.74
C LEU A 207 2.41 14.20 -6.84
N HIS A 208 2.38 13.18 -7.70
CA HIS A 208 1.26 12.24 -7.74
C HIS A 208 1.02 11.62 -6.36
N ARG A 209 2.06 11.03 -5.76
CA ARG A 209 1.99 10.43 -4.42
C ARG A 209 1.53 11.43 -3.36
N LYS A 210 2.11 12.63 -3.34
CA LYS A 210 1.80 13.68 -2.35
C LYS A 210 0.33 14.06 -2.42
N MET A 211 -0.23 14.22 -3.63
CA MET A 211 -1.65 14.54 -3.80
C MET A 211 -2.55 13.39 -3.35
N MET A 212 -2.18 12.14 -3.66
CA MET A 212 -2.94 10.97 -3.22
C MET A 212 -2.93 10.80 -1.69
N VAL A 213 -1.78 11.00 -1.06
CA VAL A 213 -1.66 11.03 0.41
C VAL A 213 -2.53 12.13 1.02
N GLN A 214 -2.56 13.34 0.43
CA GLN A 214 -3.44 14.43 0.90
C GLN A 214 -4.93 14.10 0.73
N LYS A 215 -5.33 13.51 -0.40
CA LYS A 215 -6.70 13.03 -0.65
C LYS A 215 -7.11 12.03 0.44
N ASN A 216 -6.24 11.06 0.72
CA ASN A 216 -6.46 10.05 1.77
C ASN A 216 -6.56 10.69 3.17
N MET A 217 -5.76 11.72 3.47
CA MET A 217 -5.88 12.48 4.73
C MET A 217 -7.21 13.24 4.84
N LYS A 218 -7.69 13.87 3.77
CA LYS A 218 -8.98 14.59 3.76
C LYS A 218 -10.16 13.65 3.98
N VAL A 219 -10.16 12.50 3.30
CA VAL A 219 -11.14 11.42 3.54
C VAL A 219 -11.12 11.01 5.01
N ASN A 220 -9.93 10.84 5.61
CA ASN A 220 -9.78 10.48 7.02
C ASN A 220 -10.24 11.58 8.00
N LYS A 221 -10.03 12.87 7.69
CA LYS A 221 -10.55 13.98 8.51
C LYS A 221 -12.09 14.03 8.48
N ASN A 222 -12.70 13.88 7.31
CA ASN A 222 -14.16 13.82 7.17
C ASN A 222 -14.78 12.65 7.94
N MET A 223 -14.04 11.53 8.06
CA MET A 223 -14.44 10.40 8.90
C MET A 223 -14.44 10.73 10.40
N LYS A 224 -13.37 11.36 10.93
CA LYS A 224 -13.31 11.73 12.35
C LYS A 224 -14.46 12.64 12.78
N MET A 225 -14.96 13.47 11.86
CA MET A 225 -16.14 14.32 12.12
C MET A 225 -17.45 13.53 12.09
N LYS A 226 -17.57 12.49 11.25
CA LYS A 226 -18.77 11.62 11.19
C LYS A 226 -18.82 10.55 12.29
N SER A 227 -17.68 10.11 12.81
CA SER A 227 -17.58 9.14 13.91
C SER A 227 -17.56 9.80 15.29
N GLY A 228 -18.03 11.05 15.40
CA GLY A 228 -18.33 11.69 16.68
C GLY A 228 -19.46 10.95 17.38
N VAL A 229 -19.13 9.84 18.04
CA VAL A 229 -19.97 9.12 18.98
C VAL A 229 -20.56 10.15 19.93
N LYS A 230 -21.89 10.27 19.93
CA LYS A 230 -22.64 10.93 21.01
C LYS A 230 -22.08 10.39 22.31
N LYS A 231 -21.41 11.23 23.10
CA LYS A 231 -21.06 10.91 24.48
C LYS A 231 -22.36 10.51 25.17
N SER A 232 -22.53 9.21 25.42
CA SER A 232 -23.58 8.71 26.29
C SER A 232 -23.39 9.41 27.64
N MET A 233 -24.35 10.28 28.00
CA MET A 233 -24.42 10.85 29.33
C MET A 233 -24.70 9.70 30.29
N THR A 234 -23.69 9.28 31.04
CA THR A 234 -23.85 8.38 32.18
C THR A 234 -24.78 9.07 33.17
N MET A 235 -26.02 8.59 33.28
CA MET A 235 -26.95 9.04 34.32
C MET A 235 -26.34 8.70 35.68
N LYS A 236 -25.98 9.75 36.43
CA LYS A 236 -25.55 9.65 37.82
C LYS A 236 -26.79 9.29 38.64
N LYS A 237 -26.88 8.04 39.09
CA LYS A 237 -27.95 7.54 39.96
C LYS A 237 -27.75 8.16 41.34
N ASN A 238 -28.55 9.15 41.71
CA ASN A 238 -28.62 9.64 43.09
C ASN A 238 -29.25 8.54 43.97
N LYS A 239 -28.48 8.03 44.94
CA LYS A 239 -29.03 7.32 46.10
C LYS A 239 -29.65 8.36 47.02
N SER A 240 -30.97 8.34 47.16
CA SER A 240 -31.65 8.93 48.30
C SER A 240 -31.59 7.90 49.44
N ASN A 241 -30.95 8.25 50.54
CA ASN A 241 -31.14 7.56 51.80
C ASN A 241 -32.55 7.91 52.32
N ASN A 242 -33.24 6.89 52.84
CA ASN A 242 -34.26 7.05 53.87
C ASN A 242 -33.65 6.51 55.17
#